data_AF-A0A939H344-F1
#
_entry.id   AF-A0A939H344-F1
#
_cell.length_a   1.000
_cell.length_b   1.000
_cell.length_c   1.000
_cell.angle_alpha   90.00
_cell.angle_beta   90.00
_cell.angle_gamma   90.00
#
_symmetry.space_group_name_H-M   'P 1'
#
loop_
_entity.id
_entity.type
_entity.pdbx_description
1 polymer ?
#
loop_
_entity_poly.entity_id
_entity_poly.type
_entity_poly.pdbx_seq_one_letter_code
_entity_poly.pdbx_strand_id
1 'polypeptide(L)'
;MAAAQHLLSSGDFPLPSVNQIINQAGVAKGTVYLYFSSREEIYLSLLMNYFTQFESDVLNRLSISNSESVSQVLADCFVHFSAQSPKGVYLACIAPLILENNLSDEFILKFKHHMHNITLNILTKIQKISLCDDLEELRIKFLLVYNLFLSSWQHCHPPENVLKVINKQGLGTLLYDFEKEFTRGLKAIWQ
;
A
#
# COMPACT_ATOMS: atom_id res chain seq x y z
N MET A 1 -7.96 15.86 2.40
CA MET A 1 -7.75 14.46 1.97
C MET A 1 -8.43 14.12 0.66
N ALA A 2 -9.75 14.33 0.50
CA ALA A 2 -10.47 13.99 -0.74
C ALA A 2 -9.88 14.61 -2.02
N ALA A 3 -9.45 15.88 -1.99
CA ALA A 3 -8.81 16.53 -3.14
C ALA A 3 -7.45 15.91 -3.51
N ALA A 4 -6.63 15.55 -2.51
CA ALA A 4 -5.36 14.87 -2.73
C ALA A 4 -5.57 13.49 -3.36
N GLN A 5 -6.55 12.74 -2.85
CA GLN A 5 -6.96 11.45 -3.40
C GLN A 5 -7.43 11.59 -4.85
N HIS A 6 -8.31 12.56 -5.15
CA HIS A 6 -8.80 12.80 -6.50
C HIS A 6 -7.68 13.10 -7.49
N LEU A 7 -6.77 14.02 -7.17
CA LEU A 7 -5.63 14.35 -8.05
C LEU A 7 -4.67 13.19 -8.24
N LEU A 8 -4.49 12.36 -7.21
CA LEU A 8 -3.66 11.18 -7.32
C LEU A 8 -4.28 10.15 -8.25
N SER A 9 -5.60 9.96 -8.19
CA SER A 9 -6.32 9.04 -9.06
C SER A 9 -6.41 9.53 -10.51
N SER A 10 -6.44 10.84 -10.75
CA SER A 10 -6.61 11.42 -12.09
C SER A 10 -5.32 11.80 -12.81
N GLY A 11 -4.16 11.71 -12.15
CA GLY A 11 -2.87 12.15 -12.68
C GLY A 11 -1.88 11.03 -12.95
N ASP A 12 -1.07 11.21 -13.99
CA ASP A 12 0.13 10.40 -14.23
C ASP A 12 1.23 10.72 -13.21
N PHE A 13 2.26 9.87 -13.16
CA PHE A 13 3.46 10.18 -12.38
C PHE A 13 4.21 11.37 -13.00
N PRO A 14 4.78 12.29 -12.19
CA PRO A 14 5.00 12.25 -10.75
C PRO A 14 3.79 12.67 -9.90
N LEU A 15 3.88 12.44 -8.58
CA LEU A 15 2.84 12.85 -7.62
C LEU A 15 2.42 14.34 -7.81
N PRO A 16 1.16 14.74 -7.51
CA PRO A 16 0.70 16.12 -7.65
C PRO A 16 1.29 17.06 -6.58
N SER A 17 1.91 18.18 -6.95
CA SER A 17 2.42 19.17 -5.98
C SER A 17 1.38 19.61 -4.93
N VAL A 18 1.84 20.09 -3.77
CA VAL A 18 0.95 20.65 -2.73
C VAL A 18 0.08 21.77 -3.29
N ASN A 19 0.63 22.61 -4.18
CA ASN A 19 -0.14 23.66 -4.85
C ASN A 19 -1.27 23.11 -5.73
N GLN A 20 -1.05 22.01 -6.45
CA GLN A 20 -2.11 21.34 -7.19
C GLN A 20 -3.19 20.83 -6.23
N ILE A 21 -2.80 20.22 -5.10
CA ILE A 21 -3.73 19.75 -4.06
C ILE A 21 -4.54 20.89 -3.45
N ILE A 22 -3.90 22.02 -3.15
CA ILE A 22 -4.56 23.25 -2.65
C ILE A 22 -5.60 23.74 -3.66
N ASN A 23 -5.20 23.86 -4.92
CA ASN A 23 -6.07 24.34 -5.99
C ASN A 23 -7.29 23.45 -6.19
N GLN A 24 -7.11 22.12 -6.18
CA GLN A 24 -8.22 21.16 -6.28
C GLN A 24 -9.13 21.20 -5.05
N ALA A 25 -8.56 21.40 -3.86
CA ALA A 25 -9.32 21.47 -2.62
C ALA A 25 -10.13 22.76 -2.49
N GLY A 26 -9.81 23.80 -3.28
CA GLY A 26 -10.45 25.11 -3.18
C GLY A 26 -10.20 25.82 -1.84
N VAL A 27 -9.14 25.43 -1.13
CA VAL A 27 -8.78 26.00 0.18
C VAL A 27 -7.64 27.00 0.04
N ALA A 28 -7.56 27.96 0.96
CA ALA A 28 -6.41 28.86 1.00
C ALA A 28 -5.13 28.09 1.36
N LYS A 29 -3.98 28.53 0.81
CA LYS A 29 -2.67 27.93 1.08
C LYS A 29 -2.39 27.82 2.59
N GLY A 30 -2.68 28.89 3.34
CA GLY A 30 -2.52 28.91 4.79
C GLY A 30 -3.32 27.83 5.51
N THR A 31 -4.51 27.48 5.02
CA THR A 31 -5.35 26.43 5.62
C THR A 31 -4.72 25.04 5.53
N VAL A 32 -4.05 24.71 4.42
CA VAL A 32 -3.36 23.41 4.29
C VAL A 32 -2.16 23.31 5.22
N TYR A 33 -1.37 24.39 5.33
CA TYR A 33 -0.20 24.43 6.20
C TYR A 33 -0.52 24.46 7.70
N LEU A 34 -1.78 24.65 8.10
CA LEU A 34 -2.22 24.41 9.49
C LEU A 34 -2.29 22.92 9.85
N TYR A 35 -2.47 22.05 8.85
CA TYR A 35 -2.64 20.61 9.07
C TYR A 35 -1.43 19.78 8.64
N PHE A 36 -0.63 20.29 7.71
CA PHE A 36 0.51 19.58 7.17
C PHE A 36 1.71 20.51 7.03
N SER A 37 2.82 20.14 7.66
CA SER A 37 4.07 20.90 7.60
C SER A 37 4.77 20.71 6.25
N SER A 38 4.52 19.57 5.59
CA SER A 38 5.19 19.19 4.35
C SER A 38 4.28 18.44 3.38
N ARG A 39 4.78 18.21 2.17
CA ARG A 39 4.09 17.42 1.16
C ARG A 39 4.07 15.93 1.53
N GLU A 40 5.14 15.48 2.16
CA GLU A 40 5.36 14.14 2.66
C GLU A 40 4.31 13.77 3.71
N GLU A 41 4.01 14.68 4.64
CA GLU A 41 2.95 14.49 5.64
C GLU A 41 1.56 14.28 4.99
N ILE A 42 1.26 15.01 3.90
CA ILE A 42 0.00 14.84 3.15
C ILE A 42 -0.08 13.43 2.56
N TYR A 43 1.01 12.97 1.94
CA TYR A 43 1.02 11.65 1.29
C TYR A 43 1.05 10.49 2.27
N LEU A 44 1.81 10.59 3.37
CA LEU A 44 1.77 9.57 4.41
C LEU A 44 0.42 9.54 5.10
N SER A 45 -0.25 10.68 5.28
CA SER A 45 -1.62 10.72 5.78
C SER A 45 -2.60 10.04 4.83
N LEU A 46 -2.38 10.17 3.52
CA LEU A 46 -3.22 9.47 2.55
C LEU A 46 -2.92 7.98 2.51
N LEU A 47 -1.64 7.60 2.62
CA LEU A 47 -1.22 6.21 2.72
C LEU A 47 -1.80 5.53 3.95
N MET A 48 -1.85 6.21 5.10
CA MET A 48 -2.55 5.72 6.30
C MET A 48 -4.02 5.40 6.03
N ASN A 49 -4.73 6.25 5.27
CA ASN A 49 -6.12 5.99 4.90
C ASN A 49 -6.25 4.77 3.97
N TYR A 50 -5.37 4.62 2.99
CA TYR A 50 -5.35 3.44 2.12
C TYR A 50 -5.11 2.15 2.92
N PHE A 51 -4.19 2.18 3.89
CA PHE A 51 -3.97 1.01 4.74
C PHE A 51 -5.12 0.71 5.69
N THR A 52 -5.83 1.72 6.19
CA THR A 52 -7.07 1.50 6.97
C THR A 52 -8.18 0.86 6.12
N GLN A 53 -8.27 1.21 4.83
CA GLN A 53 -9.21 0.55 3.91
C GLN A 53 -8.79 -0.90 3.64
N PHE A 54 -7.50 -1.13 3.42
CA PHE A 54 -6.93 -2.47 3.26
C PHE A 54 -7.20 -3.35 4.49
N GLU A 55 -6.95 -2.82 5.69
CA GLU A 55 -7.26 -3.49 6.96
C GLU A 55 -8.74 -3.89 7.03
N SER A 56 -9.65 -2.95 6.72
CA SER A 56 -11.07 -3.22 6.74
C SER A 56 -11.47 -4.34 5.77
N ASP A 57 -10.93 -4.36 4.55
CA ASP A 57 -11.19 -5.43 3.57
C ASP A 57 -10.71 -6.79 4.10
N VAL A 58 -9.48 -6.86 4.63
CA VAL A 58 -8.92 -8.09 5.22
C VAL A 58 -9.78 -8.60 6.38
N LEU A 59 -10.11 -7.74 7.34
CA LEU A 59 -10.89 -8.12 8.52
C LEU A 59 -12.31 -8.57 8.16
N ASN A 60 -12.93 -7.92 7.17
CA ASN A 60 -14.27 -8.30 6.68
C ASN A 60 -14.24 -9.66 6.01
N ARG A 61 -13.30 -9.91 5.08
CA ARG A 61 -13.20 -11.20 4.37
C ARG A 61 -12.84 -12.35 5.31
N LEU A 62 -11.92 -12.13 6.25
CA LEU A 62 -11.60 -13.11 7.30
C LEU A 62 -12.78 -13.42 8.22
N SER A 63 -13.79 -12.55 8.32
CA SER A 63 -14.98 -12.78 9.15
C SER A 63 -16.10 -13.54 8.43
N ILE A 64 -16.11 -13.53 7.10
CA ILE A 64 -17.15 -14.15 6.27
C ILE A 64 -16.68 -15.50 5.69
N SER A 65 -15.37 -15.65 5.52
CA SER A 65 -14.79 -16.85 4.90
C SER A 65 -14.76 -18.03 5.88
N ASN A 66 -15.68 -18.97 5.71
CA ASN A 66 -15.74 -20.21 6.50
C ASN A 66 -14.92 -21.35 5.89
N SER A 67 -14.46 -21.22 4.65
CA SER A 67 -13.80 -22.32 3.91
C SER A 67 -12.53 -21.94 3.15
N GLU A 68 -12.22 -20.66 2.98
CA GLU A 68 -10.98 -20.27 2.31
C GLU A 68 -9.83 -20.22 3.31
N SER A 69 -8.63 -20.57 2.86
CA SER A 69 -7.43 -20.42 3.67
C SER A 69 -7.11 -18.94 3.90
N VAL A 70 -6.48 -18.62 5.04
CA VAL A 70 -5.97 -17.27 5.34
C VAL A 70 -5.08 -16.75 4.20
N SER A 71 -4.26 -17.62 3.61
CA SER A 71 -3.42 -17.27 2.46
C SER A 71 -4.21 -16.84 1.22
N GLN A 72 -5.34 -17.48 0.93
CA GLN A 72 -6.19 -17.09 -0.18
C GLN A 72 -6.82 -15.72 0.08
N VAL A 73 -7.37 -15.52 1.28
CA VAL A 73 -7.97 -14.23 1.67
C VAL A 73 -6.95 -13.09 1.58
N LEU A 74 -5.74 -13.30 2.09
CA LEU A 74 -4.68 -12.28 2.00
C LEU A 74 -4.29 -12.00 0.53
N ALA A 75 -4.13 -13.04 -0.30
CA ALA A 75 -3.83 -12.86 -1.72
C ALA A 75 -4.88 -12.00 -2.41
N ASP A 76 -6.16 -12.32 -2.22
CA ASP A 76 -7.27 -11.59 -2.83
C ASP A 76 -7.33 -10.14 -2.35
N CYS A 77 -7.09 -9.87 -1.06
CA CYS A 77 -7.02 -8.51 -0.53
C CYS A 77 -5.87 -7.69 -1.12
N PHE A 78 -4.66 -8.26 -1.22
CA PHE A 78 -3.52 -7.55 -1.80
C PHE A 78 -3.71 -7.28 -3.30
N VAL A 79 -4.21 -8.27 -4.05
CA VAL A 79 -4.54 -8.11 -5.47
C VAL A 79 -5.62 -7.05 -5.65
N HIS A 80 -6.70 -7.12 -4.86
CA HIS A 80 -7.78 -6.14 -4.87
C HIS A 80 -7.26 -4.73 -4.55
N PHE A 81 -6.43 -4.58 -3.52
CA PHE A 81 -5.81 -3.31 -3.15
C PHE A 81 -4.96 -2.73 -4.29
N SER A 82 -4.18 -3.56 -4.98
CA SER A 82 -3.37 -3.11 -6.11
C SER A 82 -4.21 -2.64 -7.31
N ALA A 83 -5.33 -3.30 -7.57
CA ALA A 83 -6.21 -2.97 -8.68
C ALA A 83 -7.06 -1.73 -8.40
N GLN A 84 -7.61 -1.60 -7.19
CA GLN A 84 -8.50 -0.50 -6.82
C GLN A 84 -7.75 0.75 -6.34
N SER A 85 -6.55 0.57 -5.77
CA SER A 85 -5.76 1.65 -5.17
C SER A 85 -4.29 1.60 -5.60
N PRO A 86 -3.96 1.57 -6.91
CA PRO A 86 -2.58 1.49 -7.40
C PRO A 86 -1.70 2.66 -6.91
N LYS A 87 -2.30 3.83 -6.67
CA LYS A 87 -1.60 4.99 -6.08
C LYS A 87 -1.26 4.77 -4.61
N GLY A 88 -2.09 4.04 -3.86
CA GLY A 88 -1.77 3.59 -2.51
C GLY A 88 -0.55 2.67 -2.49
N VAL A 89 -0.49 1.72 -3.42
CA VAL A 89 0.69 0.84 -3.59
C VAL A 89 1.93 1.64 -3.96
N TYR A 90 1.82 2.57 -4.91
CA TYR A 90 2.93 3.44 -5.27
C TYR A 90 3.46 4.23 -4.06
N LEU A 91 2.57 4.86 -3.29
CA LEU A 91 2.94 5.58 -2.08
C LEU A 91 3.64 4.66 -1.07
N ALA A 92 3.17 3.42 -0.92
CA ALA A 92 3.80 2.42 -0.07
C ALA A 92 5.22 2.06 -0.55
N CYS A 93 5.44 1.91 -1.86
CA CYS A 93 6.76 1.63 -2.45
C CYS A 93 7.78 2.73 -2.15
N ILE A 94 7.37 4.01 -2.28
CA ILE A 94 8.30 5.14 -2.09
C ILE A 94 8.37 5.62 -0.64
N ALA A 95 7.48 5.17 0.26
CA ALA A 95 7.40 5.70 1.61
C ALA A 95 8.73 5.62 2.36
N PRO A 96 9.41 4.46 2.47
CA PRO A 96 10.63 4.35 3.27
C PRO A 96 11.81 5.17 2.73
N LEU A 97 11.87 5.38 1.41
CA LEU A 97 13.02 6.00 0.75
C LEU A 97 12.83 7.48 0.43
N ILE A 98 11.59 7.94 0.35
CA ILE A 98 11.26 9.30 -0.08
C ILE A 98 10.40 9.99 0.96
N LEU A 99 9.25 9.42 1.31
CA LEU A 99 8.23 10.13 2.10
C LEU A 99 8.55 10.17 3.59
N GLU A 100 9.25 9.17 4.12
CA GLU A 100 9.64 9.15 5.53
C GLU A 100 10.84 10.04 5.85
N ASN A 101 11.46 10.65 4.83
CA ASN A 101 12.55 11.60 5.03
C ASN A 101 12.00 13.00 5.33
N ASN A 102 12.75 13.76 6.14
CA ASN A 102 12.46 15.17 6.45
C ASN A 102 11.11 15.42 7.16
N LEU A 103 10.73 14.53 8.07
CA LEU A 103 9.55 14.66 8.92
C LEU A 103 9.95 14.97 10.37
N SER A 104 9.00 15.49 11.15
CA SER A 104 9.18 15.56 12.61
C SER A 104 9.10 14.18 13.25
N ASP A 105 9.81 13.99 14.36
CA ASP A 105 9.74 12.75 15.15
C ASP A 105 8.30 12.43 15.58
N GLU A 106 7.51 13.45 15.91
CA GLU A 106 6.09 13.33 16.25
C GLU A 106 5.28 12.72 15.10
N PHE A 107 5.48 13.20 13.87
CA PHE A 107 4.75 12.68 12.71
C PHE A 107 5.21 11.27 12.35
N ILE A 108 6.51 10.98 12.42
CA ILE A 108 7.05 9.64 12.22
C ILE A 108 6.43 8.67 13.21
N LEU A 109 6.41 9.01 14.50
CA LEU A 109 5.84 8.19 15.56
C LEU A 109 4.36 7.91 15.30
N LYS A 110 3.58 8.93 14.94
CA LYS A 110 2.17 8.79 14.55
C LYS A 110 2.00 7.81 13.39
N PHE A 111 2.78 7.97 12.32
CA PHE A 111 2.72 7.10 11.15
C PHE A 111 3.07 5.65 11.50
N LYS A 112 4.16 5.42 12.26
CA LYS A 112 4.59 4.08 12.65
C LYS A 112 3.60 3.40 13.61
N HIS A 113 2.99 4.13 14.54
CA HIS A 113 1.92 3.58 15.36
C HIS A 113 0.71 3.16 14.53
N HIS A 114 0.32 3.94 13.52
CA HIS A 114 -0.77 3.57 12.61
C HIS A 114 -0.47 2.25 11.88
N MET A 115 0.76 2.10 11.35
CA MET A 115 1.20 0.88 10.66
C MET A 115 1.22 -0.33 11.60
N HIS A 116 1.73 -0.12 12.81
CA HIS A 116 1.80 -1.15 13.84
C HIS A 116 0.40 -1.64 14.23
N ASN A 117 -0.55 -0.72 14.47
CA ASN A 117 -1.91 -1.07 14.87
C ASN A 117 -2.66 -1.86 13.79
N ILE A 118 -2.57 -1.42 12.53
CA ILE A 118 -3.17 -2.14 11.39
C ILE A 118 -2.63 -3.56 11.32
N THR A 119 -1.31 -3.71 11.39
CA THR A 119 -0.66 -5.02 11.34
C THR A 119 -1.12 -5.89 12.50
N LEU A 120 -1.10 -5.37 13.73
CA LEU A 120 -1.49 -6.10 14.92
C LEU A 120 -2.95 -6.56 14.87
N ASN A 121 -3.86 -5.72 14.38
CA ASN A 121 -5.29 -6.07 14.25
C ASN A 121 -5.51 -7.22 13.26
N ILE A 122 -4.87 -7.16 12.08
CA ILE A 122 -4.92 -8.24 11.08
C ILE A 122 -4.36 -9.53 11.68
N LEU A 123 -3.17 -9.48 12.28
CA LEU A 123 -2.52 -10.66 12.83
C LEU A 123 -3.30 -11.28 13.98
N THR A 124 -3.88 -10.47 14.87
CA THR A 124 -4.74 -10.93 15.96
C THR A 124 -6.00 -11.63 15.43
N LYS A 125 -6.58 -11.13 14.32
CA LYS A 125 -7.73 -11.79 13.68
C LYS A 125 -7.33 -13.12 13.06
N ILE A 126 -6.19 -13.16 12.36
CA ILE A 126 -5.65 -14.40 11.78
C ILE A 126 -5.37 -15.43 12.87
N GLN A 127 -4.67 -15.04 13.95
CA GLN A 127 -4.29 -15.90 15.06
C GLN A 127 -5.51 -16.65 15.63
N LYS A 128 -6.63 -15.93 15.82
CA LYS A 128 -7.89 -16.49 16.32
C LYS A 128 -8.53 -17.51 15.37
N ILE A 129 -8.35 -17.34 14.05
CA ILE A 129 -8.93 -18.21 13.02
C ILE A 129 -8.04 -19.45 12.80
N SER A 130 -6.73 -19.25 12.70
CA SER A 130 -5.78 -20.32 12.38
C SER A 130 -5.38 -21.16 13.58
N LEU A 131 -5.79 -20.78 14.80
CA LEU A 131 -5.35 -21.40 16.07
C LEU A 131 -3.81 -21.51 16.14
N CYS A 132 -3.12 -20.49 15.62
CA CYS A 132 -1.66 -20.44 15.61
C CYS A 132 -1.19 -19.75 16.89
N ASP A 133 -0.37 -20.43 17.69
CA ASP A 133 0.11 -19.88 18.96
C ASP A 133 1.28 -18.90 18.80
N ASP A 134 1.96 -18.92 17.64
CA ASP A 134 3.14 -18.08 17.37
C ASP A 134 2.80 -16.81 16.57
N LEU A 135 2.50 -15.73 17.29
CA LEU A 135 2.23 -14.41 16.70
C LEU A 135 3.48 -13.81 16.03
N GLU A 136 4.68 -14.16 16.49
CA GLU A 136 5.94 -13.68 15.91
C GLU A 136 6.15 -14.28 14.52
N GLU A 137 5.88 -15.58 14.36
CA GLU A 137 5.90 -16.26 13.05
C GLU A 137 4.90 -15.62 12.09
N LEU A 138 3.65 -15.40 12.53
CA LEU A 138 2.64 -14.73 11.71
C LEU A 138 3.08 -13.34 11.26
N ARG A 139 3.73 -12.57 12.15
CA ARG A 139 4.25 -11.25 11.82
C ARG A 139 5.38 -11.31 10.80
N ILE A 140 6.31 -12.26 10.94
CA ILE A 140 7.43 -12.45 10.00
C ILE A 140 6.87 -12.81 8.63
N LYS A 141 5.95 -13.79 8.56
CA LYS A 141 5.26 -14.15 7.32
C LYS A 141 4.64 -12.89 6.71
N PHE A 142 3.80 -12.16 7.46
CA PHE A 142 3.12 -10.94 7.00
C PHE A 142 4.09 -9.91 6.40
N LEU A 143 5.21 -9.64 7.08
CA LEU A 143 6.25 -8.74 6.60
C LEU A 143 6.87 -9.23 5.28
N LEU A 144 7.16 -10.52 5.14
CA LEU A 144 7.73 -11.10 3.92
C LEU A 144 6.79 -10.94 2.73
N VAL A 145 5.47 -11.15 2.90
CA VAL A 145 4.51 -10.90 1.82
C VAL A 145 4.34 -9.43 1.52
N TYR A 146 4.33 -8.56 2.52
CA TYR A 146 4.28 -7.13 2.26
C TYR A 146 5.48 -6.67 1.40
N ASN A 147 6.68 -7.17 1.70
CA ASN A 147 7.87 -6.89 0.89
C ASN A 147 7.78 -7.52 -0.52
N LEU A 148 7.28 -8.76 -0.62
CA LEU A 148 7.03 -9.41 -1.91
C LEU A 148 6.01 -8.62 -2.74
N PHE A 149 4.94 -8.12 -2.12
CA PHE A 149 3.89 -7.33 -2.75
C PHE A 149 4.46 -6.05 -3.36
N LEU A 150 5.16 -5.24 -2.57
CA LEU A 150 5.73 -3.98 -3.05
C LEU A 150 6.74 -4.23 -4.17
N SER A 151 7.63 -5.20 -3.98
CA SER A 151 8.68 -5.51 -4.95
C SER A 151 8.11 -6.10 -6.24
N SER A 152 7.09 -6.95 -6.18
CA SER A 152 6.48 -7.50 -7.39
C SER A 152 5.66 -6.46 -8.15
N TRP A 153 4.89 -5.64 -7.44
CA TRP A 153 4.07 -4.61 -8.05
C TRP A 153 4.92 -3.57 -8.81
N GLN A 154 6.00 -3.06 -8.21
CA GLN A 154 6.84 -2.03 -8.85
C GLN A 154 7.49 -2.51 -10.15
N HIS A 155 7.88 -3.79 -10.26
CA HIS A 155 8.48 -4.34 -11.48
C HIS A 155 7.46 -4.51 -12.61
N CYS A 156 6.19 -4.74 -12.26
CA CYS A 156 5.10 -4.89 -13.22
C CYS A 156 4.47 -3.55 -13.63
N HIS A 157 4.80 -2.46 -12.94
CA HIS A 157 4.28 -1.11 -13.19
C HIS A 157 5.40 -0.09 -13.43
N PRO A 158 6.30 -0.31 -14.41
CA PRO A 158 7.37 0.63 -14.70
C PRO A 158 6.83 1.94 -15.31
N PRO A 159 7.60 3.04 -15.25
CA PRO A 159 7.26 4.28 -15.95
C PRO A 159 7.06 4.09 -17.46
N GLU A 160 6.23 4.93 -18.08
CA GLU A 160 5.85 4.81 -19.50
C GLU A 160 7.05 4.79 -20.47
N ASN A 161 8.08 5.60 -20.18
CA ASN A 161 9.30 5.63 -20.99
C ASN A 161 10.05 4.29 -20.95
N VAL A 162 10.04 3.59 -19.81
CA VAL A 162 10.62 2.25 -19.65
C VAL A 162 9.76 1.22 -20.37
N LEU A 163 8.44 1.24 -20.16
CA LEU A 163 7.51 0.33 -20.83
C LEU A 163 7.58 0.42 -22.36
N LYS A 164 7.70 1.65 -22.88
CA LYS A 164 7.90 1.91 -24.31
C LYS A 164 9.16 1.25 -24.86
N VAL A 165 10.27 1.30 -24.13
CA VAL A 165 11.54 0.67 -24.54
C VAL A 165 11.43 -0.85 -24.47
N ILE A 166 10.87 -1.40 -23.38
CA ILE A 166 10.64 -2.84 -23.22
C ILE A 166 9.87 -3.40 -24.41
N ASN A 167 8.75 -2.76 -24.75
CA ASN A 167 7.89 -3.20 -25.87
C ASN A 167 8.61 -3.06 -27.22
N LYS A 168 9.29 -1.94 -27.47
CA LYS A 168 10.01 -1.70 -28.72
C LYS A 168 11.15 -2.70 -28.97
N GLN A 169 11.78 -3.18 -27.90
CA GLN A 169 12.91 -4.11 -27.98
C GLN A 169 12.50 -5.59 -27.83
N GLY A 170 11.20 -5.90 -27.70
CA GLY A 170 10.73 -7.27 -27.48
C GLY A 170 11.17 -7.88 -26.14
N LEU A 171 11.48 -7.04 -25.14
CA LEU A 171 11.94 -7.47 -23.81
C LEU A 171 10.79 -7.78 -22.85
N GLY A 172 9.63 -8.19 -23.39
CA GLY A 172 8.39 -8.39 -22.61
C GLY A 172 8.54 -9.42 -21.50
N THR A 173 9.51 -10.34 -21.59
CA THR A 173 9.82 -11.34 -20.55
C THR A 173 10.30 -10.73 -19.23
N LEU A 174 10.69 -9.44 -19.21
CA LEU A 174 11.02 -8.72 -17.98
C LEU A 174 9.77 -8.36 -17.16
N LEU A 175 8.59 -8.35 -17.78
CA LEU A 175 7.31 -8.15 -17.14
C LEU A 175 6.63 -9.50 -16.96
N TYR A 176 6.18 -9.79 -15.74
CA TYR A 176 5.44 -11.00 -15.42
C TYR A 176 4.04 -10.67 -14.95
N ASP A 177 3.20 -11.71 -14.90
CA ASP A 177 1.84 -11.60 -14.38
C ASP A 177 1.90 -11.37 -12.87
N PHE A 178 1.70 -10.12 -12.46
CA PHE A 178 1.75 -9.71 -11.06
C PHE A 178 0.81 -10.55 -10.19
N GLU A 179 -0.46 -10.66 -10.57
CA GLU A 179 -1.48 -11.33 -9.76
C GLU A 179 -1.13 -12.80 -9.55
N LYS A 180 -0.76 -13.48 -10.64
CA LYS A 180 -0.38 -14.90 -10.61
C LYS A 180 0.87 -15.13 -9.78
N GLU A 181 1.93 -14.38 -10.02
CA GLU A 181 3.23 -14.61 -9.39
C GLU A 181 3.25 -14.19 -7.92
N PHE A 182 2.61 -13.06 -7.59
CA PHE A 182 2.43 -12.62 -6.21
C PHE A 182 1.61 -13.64 -5.41
N THR A 183 0.45 -14.07 -5.94
CA THR A 183 -0.41 -15.06 -5.27
C THR A 183 0.32 -16.37 -5.02
N ARG A 184 1.12 -16.83 -5.98
CA ARG A 184 1.95 -18.03 -5.85
C ARG A 184 2.99 -17.88 -4.72
N GLY A 185 3.71 -16.75 -4.70
CA GLY A 185 4.73 -16.48 -3.68
C GLY A 185 4.13 -16.32 -2.28
N LEU A 186 3.00 -15.62 -2.16
CA LEU A 186 2.27 -15.49 -0.89
C LEU A 186 1.86 -16.86 -0.35
N LYS A 187 1.23 -17.69 -1.19
CA LYS A 187 0.82 -19.04 -0.77
C LYS A 187 2.00 -19.87 -0.30
N ALA A 188 3.16 -19.77 -0.96
CA ALA A 188 4.37 -20.48 -0.55
C ALA A 188 4.91 -20.03 0.82
N ILE A 189 4.81 -18.73 1.15
CA ILE A 189 5.25 -18.21 2.47
C ILE A 189 4.26 -18.64 3.58
N TRP A 190 2.98 -18.86 3.25
CA TRP A 190 1.91 -19.22 4.20
C TRP A 190 1.59 -20.73 4.24
N GLN A 191 2.44 -21.57 3.66
CA GLN A 191 2.37 -23.01 3.88
C GLN A 191 2.69 -23.38 5.33
#